data_AF-A0ABD1RR96-F1
#
_entry.id   AF-A0ABD1RR96-F1
#
_cell.length_a   1.000
_cell.length_b   1.000
_cell.length_c   1.000
_cell.angle_alpha   90.00
_cell.angle_beta   90.00
_cell.angle_gamma   90.00
#
_symmetry.space_group_name_H-M   'P 1'
#
loop_
_entity.id
_entity.type
_entity.pdbx_description
1 polymer ?
#
loop_
_entity_poly.entity_id
_entity_poly.type
_entity_poly.pdbx_seq_one_letter_code
_entity_poly.pdbx_strand_id
1 'polypeptide(L)'
;MIKSMILSSILGYSGNVKQEITGVLYHEMTHIWQWNGNGRAPGGLIEGIADYVRLKAGYAPSHWVKPGQGYRWDQGYDVTARFLDYCNSLKNGFVAQLNMKMRNGYSDSYFVDLLGKNVDQLWKDYKAKYNN
;
A
#
# COMPACT_ATOMS: atom_id res chain seq x y z
N MET A 1 16.02 11.96 3.25
CA MET A 1 14.62 11.55 3.52
C MET A 1 14.52 10.54 4.66
N ILE A 2 15.14 9.35 4.57
CA ILE A 2 15.07 8.27 5.59
C ILE A 2 15.30 8.76 7.05
N LYS A 3 16.29 9.64 7.29
CA LYS A 3 16.60 10.15 8.63
C LYS A 3 15.50 11.03 9.25
N SER A 4 14.68 11.69 8.42
CA SER A 4 13.62 12.62 8.84
C SER A 4 12.32 11.88 9.22
N MET A 5 11.96 10.84 8.48
CA MET A 5 10.79 9.99 8.78
C MET A 5 11.00 9.14 10.04
N ILE A 6 12.21 8.61 10.25
CA ILE A 6 12.55 7.85 11.46
C ILE A 6 12.48 8.74 12.71
N LEU A 7 12.98 9.98 12.65
CA LEU A 7 12.91 10.87 13.83
C LEU A 7 11.47 11.23 14.20
N SER A 8 10.62 11.51 13.20
CA SER A 8 9.21 11.89 13.44
C SER A 8 8.34 10.74 13.93
N SER A 9 8.62 9.49 13.53
CA SER A 9 7.88 8.32 14.03
C SER A 9 8.29 7.89 15.44
N ILE A 10 9.52 8.21 15.88
CA ILE A 10 10.03 7.83 17.20
C ILE A 10 9.71 8.88 18.28
N LEU A 11 9.64 10.16 17.92
CA LEU A 11 9.38 11.25 18.87
C LEU A 11 7.92 11.17 19.39
N GLY A 12 7.74 10.50 20.53
CA GLY A 12 6.45 10.38 21.22
C GLY A 12 5.79 9.00 21.11
N TYR A 13 6.42 8.01 20.46
CA TYR A 13 5.86 6.66 20.39
C TYR A 13 6.06 5.91 21.71
N SER A 14 4.96 5.62 22.40
CA SER A 14 4.94 4.90 23.68
C SER A 14 4.83 3.38 23.54
N GLY A 15 4.85 2.85 22.32
CA GLY A 15 4.73 1.43 22.01
C GLY A 15 6.08 0.72 21.84
N ASN A 16 6.05 -0.45 21.19
CA ASN A 16 7.29 -1.18 20.85
C ASN A 16 8.08 -0.45 19.75
N VAL A 17 8.99 0.44 20.16
CA VAL A 17 9.82 1.27 19.26
C VAL A 17 10.60 0.42 18.26
N LYS A 18 11.10 -0.76 18.67
CA LYS A 18 11.81 -1.67 17.75
C LYS A 18 10.90 -2.11 16.61
N GLN A 19 9.68 -2.53 16.91
CA GLN A 19 8.71 -2.97 15.91
C GLN A 19 8.31 -1.82 14.97
N GLU A 20 8.15 -0.60 15.50
CA GLU A 20 7.83 0.59 14.68
C GLU A 20 8.98 0.93 13.73
N ILE A 21 10.21 1.01 14.22
CA ILE A 21 11.40 1.27 13.40
C ILE A 21 11.54 0.20 12.32
N THR A 22 11.39 -1.08 12.67
CA THR A 22 11.46 -2.16 11.68
C THR A 22 10.39 -2.00 10.61
N GLY A 23 9.15 -1.69 11.00
CA GLY A 23 8.06 -1.43 10.05
C GLY A 23 8.35 -0.28 9.09
N VAL A 24 8.85 0.85 9.61
CA VAL A 24 9.27 1.99 8.78
C VAL A 24 10.40 1.60 7.82
N LEU A 25 11.36 0.78 8.25
CA LEU A 25 12.42 0.30 7.35
C LEU A 25 11.87 -0.55 6.19
N TYR A 26 10.85 -1.39 6.42
CA TYR A 26 10.19 -2.12 5.33
C TYR A 26 9.48 -1.18 4.34
N HIS A 27 8.83 -0.12 4.86
CA HIS A 27 8.21 0.92 4.04
C HIS A 27 9.26 1.62 3.16
N GLU A 28 10.30 2.20 3.77
CA GLU A 28 11.34 2.94 3.04
C GLU A 28 12.13 2.07 2.05
N MET A 29 12.44 0.82 2.43
CA MET A 29 13.12 -0.13 1.54
C MET A 29 12.28 -0.45 0.30
N THR A 30 10.95 -0.43 0.42
CA THR A 30 10.06 -0.65 -0.72
C THR A 30 10.24 0.43 -1.79
N HIS A 31 10.37 1.70 -1.39
CA HIS A 31 10.59 2.80 -2.34
C HIS A 31 11.89 2.68 -3.15
N ILE A 32 12.90 1.94 -2.66
CA ILE A 32 14.14 1.69 -3.40
C ILE A 32 13.89 0.79 -4.63
N TRP A 33 13.00 -0.19 -4.49
CA TRP A 33 12.73 -1.21 -5.51
C TRP A 33 11.43 -0.98 -6.29
N GLN A 34 10.64 0.00 -5.86
CA GLN A 34 9.36 0.33 -6.45
C GLN A 34 9.53 1.23 -7.66
N TRP A 35 8.80 0.91 -8.74
CA TRP A 35 8.65 1.81 -9.86
C TRP A 35 7.52 2.81 -9.59
N ASN A 36 7.76 4.09 -9.87
CA ASN A 36 6.78 5.15 -9.68
C ASN A 36 5.93 5.45 -10.93
N GLY A 37 5.96 4.58 -11.93
CA GLY A 37 5.22 4.81 -13.17
C GLY A 37 5.73 5.97 -14.00
N ASN A 38 7.04 6.24 -14.01
CA ASN A 38 7.63 7.46 -14.58
C ASN A 38 7.00 8.75 -14.00
N GLY A 39 6.74 8.74 -12.69
CA GLY A 39 6.09 9.84 -11.97
C GLY A 39 4.59 10.00 -12.22
N ARG A 40 3.94 9.04 -12.90
CA ARG A 40 2.51 9.10 -13.23
C ARG A 40 1.62 8.30 -12.28
N ALA A 41 2.20 7.41 -11.49
CA ALA A 41 1.42 6.67 -10.50
C ALA A 41 0.91 7.62 -9.40
N PRO A 42 -0.34 7.47 -8.93
CA PRO A 42 -0.85 8.26 -7.82
C PRO A 42 0.06 8.15 -6.60
N GLY A 43 0.35 9.26 -5.94
CA GLY A 43 1.22 9.27 -4.75
C GLY A 43 0.72 8.32 -3.67
N GLY A 44 -0.59 8.26 -3.42
CA GLY A 44 -1.14 7.32 -2.45
C GLY A 44 -1.13 5.85 -2.88
N LEU A 45 -1.02 5.54 -4.18
CA LEU A 45 -0.66 4.18 -4.61
C LEU A 45 0.80 3.87 -4.26
N ILE A 46 1.69 4.84 -4.41
CA ILE A 46 3.12 4.68 -4.10
C ILE A 46 3.33 4.38 -2.62
N GLU A 47 2.82 5.24 -1.75
CA GLU A 47 2.86 5.06 -0.28
C GLU A 47 2.11 3.77 0.14
N GLY A 48 0.99 3.48 -0.50
CA GLY A 48 0.19 2.29 -0.20
C GLY A 48 0.89 0.97 -0.51
N ILE A 49 1.72 0.91 -1.56
CA ILE A 49 2.53 -0.27 -1.85
C ILE A 49 3.62 -0.46 -0.80
N ALA A 50 4.25 0.63 -0.34
CA ALA A 50 5.23 0.57 0.75
C ALA A 50 4.60 0.06 2.05
N ASP A 51 3.41 0.56 2.41
CA ASP A 51 2.67 0.07 3.57
C ASP A 51 2.07 -1.32 3.36
N TYR A 52 1.76 -1.74 2.13
CA TYR A 52 1.41 -3.13 1.84
C TYR A 52 2.56 -4.08 2.17
N VAL A 53 3.81 -3.75 1.80
CA VAL A 53 4.97 -4.59 2.15
C VAL A 53 5.15 -4.64 3.67
N ARG A 54 5.04 -3.49 4.36
CA ARG A 54 5.06 -3.42 5.82
C ARG A 54 3.97 -4.29 6.45
N LEU A 55 2.75 -4.28 5.89
CA LEU A 55 1.63 -5.12 6.31
C LEU A 55 1.95 -6.61 6.15
N LYS A 56 2.43 -7.05 4.97
CA LYS A 56 2.75 -8.46 4.71
C LYS A 56 3.92 -8.97 5.54
N ALA A 57 4.84 -8.08 5.93
CA ALA A 57 5.93 -8.39 6.84
C ALA A 57 5.50 -8.51 8.31
N GLY A 58 4.24 -8.23 8.65
CA GLY A 58 3.71 -8.34 10.01
C GLY A 58 3.97 -7.12 10.90
N TYR A 59 4.32 -5.97 10.31
CA TYR A 59 4.66 -4.75 11.02
C TYR A 59 3.61 -3.64 10.89
N ALA A 60 2.35 -4.00 10.63
CA ALA A 60 1.24 -3.06 10.68
C ALA A 60 0.99 -2.60 12.14
N PRO A 61 1.07 -1.30 12.44
CA PRO A 61 0.68 -0.73 13.72
C PRO A 61 -0.77 -1.04 14.10
N SER A 62 -1.04 -1.08 15.41
CA SER A 62 -2.38 -1.36 15.95
C SER A 62 -3.41 -0.26 15.65
N HIS A 63 -2.96 0.97 15.37
CA HIS A 63 -3.82 2.11 15.06
C HIS A 63 -4.20 2.22 13.58
N TRP A 64 -3.65 1.35 12.72
CA TRP A 64 -4.01 1.32 11.30
C TRP A 64 -5.48 1.02 11.09
N VAL A 65 -6.04 1.56 10.01
CA VAL A 65 -7.42 1.32 9.65
C VAL A 65 -7.72 -0.17 9.46
N LYS A 66 -8.97 -0.53 9.74
CA LYS A 66 -9.50 -1.87 9.48
C LYS A 66 -9.78 -2.05 7.99
N PRO A 67 -9.79 -3.30 7.47
CA PRO A 67 -10.25 -3.56 6.11
C PRO A 67 -11.63 -2.92 5.83
N GLY A 68 -11.77 -2.29 4.68
CA GLY A 68 -12.96 -1.58 4.22
C GLY A 68 -13.02 -0.11 4.64
N GLN A 69 -12.18 0.38 5.55
CA GLN A 69 -12.18 1.79 5.93
C GLN A 69 -11.44 2.66 4.91
N GLY A 70 -11.65 3.98 5.00
CA GLY A 70 -11.12 4.96 4.05
C GLY A 70 -12.11 5.34 2.95
N TYR A 71 -11.73 6.35 2.16
CA TYR A 71 -12.63 7.03 1.21
C TYR A 71 -12.35 6.67 -0.25
N ARG A 72 -11.08 6.43 -0.60
CA ARG A 72 -10.64 6.14 -1.97
C ARG A 72 -9.51 5.12 -1.98
N TRP A 73 -9.38 4.40 -3.08
CA TRP A 73 -8.43 3.30 -3.22
C TRP A 73 -6.96 3.75 -3.22
N ASP A 74 -6.68 4.99 -3.63
CA ASP A 74 -5.35 5.61 -3.70
C ASP A 74 -5.13 6.65 -2.60
N GLN A 75 -5.82 6.52 -1.46
CA GLN A 75 -5.73 7.49 -0.35
C GLN A 75 -4.32 7.58 0.25
N GLY A 76 -3.52 6.53 0.11
CA GLY A 76 -2.21 6.40 0.72
C GLY A 76 -2.19 5.41 1.86
N TYR A 77 -0.96 5.08 2.26
CA TYR A 77 -0.65 4.43 3.52
C TYR A 77 -1.49 3.16 3.78
N ASP A 78 -1.97 3.01 5.01
CA ASP A 78 -2.72 1.87 5.50
C ASP A 78 -4.04 1.61 4.74
N VAL A 79 -4.77 2.65 4.34
CA VAL A 79 -6.01 2.52 3.54
C VAL A 79 -5.72 1.81 2.22
N THR A 80 -4.78 2.34 1.44
CA THR A 80 -4.40 1.73 0.16
C THR A 80 -3.79 0.34 0.38
N ALA A 81 -2.94 0.18 1.40
CA ALA A 81 -2.31 -1.11 1.71
C ALA A 81 -3.33 -2.22 1.97
N ARG A 82 -4.41 -1.92 2.70
CA ARG A 82 -5.51 -2.87 2.96
C ARG A 82 -6.28 -3.23 1.70
N PHE A 83 -6.47 -2.28 0.79
CA PHE A 83 -7.08 -2.57 -0.51
C PHE A 83 -6.18 -3.43 -1.40
N LEU A 84 -4.88 -3.14 -1.43
CA LEU A 84 -3.91 -3.95 -2.17
C LEU A 84 -3.80 -5.38 -1.63
N ASP A 85 -3.94 -5.58 -0.30
CA ASP A 85 -4.03 -6.92 0.29
C ASP A 85 -5.30 -7.67 -0.13
N TYR A 86 -6.43 -6.98 -0.26
CA TYR A 86 -7.62 -7.56 -0.88
C TYR A 86 -7.38 -7.94 -2.34
N CYS A 87 -6.80 -7.06 -3.17
CA CYS A 87 -6.46 -7.36 -4.55
C CYS A 87 -5.50 -8.56 -4.66
N ASN A 88 -4.52 -8.66 -3.77
CA ASN A 88 -3.61 -9.81 -3.71
C ASN A 88 -4.32 -11.11 -3.29
N SER A 89 -5.39 -11.03 -2.49
CA SER A 89 -6.22 -12.20 -2.18
C SER A 89 -7.01 -12.72 -3.38
N LEU A 90 -7.32 -11.85 -4.36
CA LEU A 90 -7.96 -12.23 -5.62
C LEU A 90 -6.96 -12.85 -6.60
N LYS A 91 -5.73 -12.36 -6.59
CA LYS A 91 -4.62 -12.89 -7.39
C LYS A 91 -3.32 -12.80 -6.62
N ASN A 92 -2.81 -13.96 -6.20
CA ASN A 92 -1.53 -14.00 -5.52
C ASN A 92 -0.41 -13.39 -6.39
N GLY A 93 0.37 -12.48 -5.83
CA GLY A 93 1.42 -11.75 -6.53
C GLY A 93 0.93 -10.53 -7.31
N PHE A 94 -0.32 -10.10 -7.11
CA PHE A 94 -0.89 -8.91 -7.75
C PHE A 94 0.01 -7.67 -7.61
N VAL A 95 0.42 -7.34 -6.38
CA VAL A 95 1.21 -6.12 -6.11
C VAL A 95 2.58 -6.16 -6.79
N ALA A 96 3.23 -7.33 -6.81
CA ALA A 96 4.49 -7.52 -7.51
C ALA A 96 4.35 -7.33 -9.03
N GLN A 97 3.28 -7.87 -9.62
CA GLN A 97 2.99 -7.69 -11.05
C GLN A 97 2.61 -6.25 -11.39
N LEU A 98 1.85 -5.57 -10.52
CA LEU A 98 1.54 -4.15 -10.66
C LEU A 98 2.83 -3.31 -10.65
N ASN A 99 3.72 -3.53 -9.67
CA ASN A 99 5.03 -2.87 -9.62
C ASN A 99 5.84 -3.09 -10.90
N MET A 100 5.89 -4.32 -11.40
CA MET A 100 6.58 -4.63 -12.66
C MET A 100 5.98 -3.89 -13.86
N LYS A 101 4.65 -3.78 -13.96
CA LYS A 101 3.98 -3.01 -15.03
C LYS A 101 4.25 -1.50 -14.91
N MET A 102 4.51 -1.00 -13.70
CA MET A 102 4.84 0.41 -13.48
C MET A 102 6.23 0.84 -13.96
N ARG A 103 7.06 -0.08 -14.48
CA ARG A 103 8.44 0.22 -14.88
C ARG A 103 8.59 1.37 -15.87
N ASN A 104 7.65 1.52 -16.81
CA ASN A 104 7.75 2.50 -17.90
C ASN A 104 6.55 3.49 -17.96
N GLY A 105 5.72 3.52 -16.94
CA GLY A 105 4.50 4.33 -16.95
C GLY A 105 3.45 3.79 -15.97
N TYR A 106 2.34 4.51 -15.84
CA TYR A 106 1.20 4.07 -15.04
C TYR A 106 -0.10 4.30 -15.79
N SER A 107 -1.05 3.38 -15.62
CA SER A 107 -2.43 3.46 -16.07
C SER A 107 -3.31 2.61 -15.15
N ASP A 108 -4.48 3.12 -14.77
CA ASP A 108 -5.47 2.35 -14.00
C ASP A 108 -5.96 1.10 -14.76
N SER A 109 -5.79 1.06 -16.09
CA SER A 109 -6.07 -0.14 -16.89
C SER A 109 -5.23 -1.35 -16.47
N TYR A 110 -4.12 -1.16 -15.74
CA TYR A 110 -3.33 -2.29 -15.23
C TYR A 110 -4.11 -3.15 -14.24
N PHE A 111 -5.10 -2.60 -13.54
CA PHE A 111 -6.02 -3.40 -12.71
C PHE A 111 -6.91 -4.30 -13.57
N VAL A 112 -7.36 -3.82 -14.73
CA VAL A 112 -8.11 -4.63 -15.70
C VAL A 112 -7.23 -5.75 -16.24
N ASP A 113 -6.01 -5.43 -16.66
CA ASP A 113 -5.06 -6.43 -17.17
C ASP A 113 -4.78 -7.56 -16.17
N LEU A 114 -4.69 -7.21 -14.88
CA LEU A 114 -4.27 -8.14 -13.83
C LEU A 114 -5.44 -8.88 -13.18
N LEU A 115 -6.60 -8.25 -13.00
CA LEU A 115 -7.75 -8.76 -12.23
C LEU A 115 -9.06 -8.82 -13.03
N GLY A 116 -9.08 -8.35 -14.28
CA GLY A 116 -10.27 -8.36 -15.14
C GLY A 116 -11.33 -7.32 -14.79
N LYS A 117 -11.04 -6.40 -13.85
CA LYS A 117 -11.94 -5.34 -13.39
C LYS A 117 -11.20 -4.02 -13.27
N ASN A 118 -11.89 -2.90 -13.51
CA ASN A 118 -11.29 -1.60 -13.25
C ASN A 118 -11.17 -1.34 -11.74
N VAL A 119 -10.29 -0.40 -11.36
CA VAL A 119 -9.97 -0.13 -9.96
C VAL A 119 -11.18 0.32 -9.14
N ASP A 120 -12.11 1.06 -9.74
CA ASP A 120 -13.34 1.51 -9.06
C ASP A 120 -14.28 0.35 -8.74
N GLN A 121 -14.42 -0.63 -9.64
CA GLN A 121 -15.18 -1.84 -9.39
C GLN A 121 -14.55 -2.67 -8.27
N LEU A 122 -13.22 -2.84 -8.31
CA LEU A 122 -12.48 -3.55 -7.27
C LEU A 122 -12.63 -2.86 -5.91
N TRP A 123 -12.58 -1.53 -5.88
CA TRP A 123 -12.79 -0.75 -4.66
C TRP A 123 -14.21 -0.92 -4.12
N LYS A 124 -15.24 -0.87 -4.98
CA LYS A 124 -16.63 -1.15 -4.56
C LYS A 124 -16.79 -2.57 -4.00
N ASP A 125 -16.22 -3.57 -4.67
CA ASP A 125 -16.25 -4.96 -4.19
C ASP A 125 -15.55 -5.12 -2.84
N TYR A 126 -14.40 -4.44 -2.66
CA TYR A 126 -13.67 -4.38 -1.40
C TYR A 126 -14.52 -3.79 -0.27
N LYS A 127 -15.16 -2.64 -0.53
CA LYS A 127 -16.05 -1.97 0.43
C LYS A 127 -17.23 -2.86 0.82
N ALA A 128 -17.87 -3.49 -0.17
CA ALA A 128 -18.96 -4.44 0.05
C ALA A 128 -18.53 -5.67 0.87
N LYS A 129 -17.34 -6.24 0.62
CA LYS A 129 -16.82 -7.40 1.36
C LYS A 129 -16.65 -7.12 2.86
N TYR A 130 -16.30 -5.89 3.22
CA TYR A 130 -16.01 -5.51 4.61
C TYR A 130 -17.10 -4.64 5.25
N ASN A 131 -18.29 -4.54 4.63
CA ASN A 131 -19.48 -3.83 5.13
C ASN A 131 -19.20 -2.38 5.58
N ASN A 132 -18.45 -1.62 4.78
CA ASN A 132 -18.11 -0.21 5.04
C ASN A 132 -18.46 0.70 3.88
#